data_AF-A0A836MDU2-F1
#
_entry.id   AF-A0A836MDU2-F1
#
_cell.length_a   1.000
_cell.length_b   1.000
_cell.length_c   1.000
_cell.angle_alpha   90.00
_cell.angle_beta   90.00
_cell.angle_gamma   90.00
#
_symmetry.space_group_name_H-M   'P 1'
#
loop_
_entity.id
_entity.type
_entity.pdbx_description
1 polymer ?
#
loop_
_entity_poly.entity_id
_entity_poly.type
_entity_poly.pdbx_seq_one_letter_code
_entity_poly.pdbx_strand_id
1 'polypeptide(L)'
;MTNQPLDLIWQNIRNEAQELANSEPMLASFFHATILKHHHLGDALSYILANKLANAIMPAIALKGIIEEAYQADPQIIASAACDIEAVRTRDPAVDKWSTPLLYLKGYHALQSYRVTHYLWQQGRKALAIYLQNEISVAFDVDIHPAARVGCGIMLDHATGIV
;
A
#
# COMPACT_ATOMS: atom_id res chain seq x y z
N MET A 1 -2.40 22.83 7.15
CA MET A 1 -3.77 22.30 7.01
C MET A 1 -3.74 20.92 7.65
N THR A 2 -4.51 20.70 8.70
CA THR A 2 -4.49 19.45 9.45
C THR A 2 -4.98 18.31 8.55
N ASN A 3 -4.20 17.24 8.45
CA ASN A 3 -4.49 16.04 7.67
C ASN A 3 -5.58 15.17 8.34
N GLN A 4 -6.58 15.82 8.96
CA GLN A 4 -7.60 15.23 9.84
C GLN A 4 -8.26 13.94 9.28
N PRO A 5 -8.60 13.84 7.98
CA PRO A 5 -9.18 12.61 7.43
C PRO A 5 -8.20 11.43 7.49
N LEU A 6 -6.93 11.66 7.17
CA LEU A 6 -5.88 10.63 7.16
C LEU A 6 -5.58 10.12 8.56
N ASP A 7 -5.47 11.03 9.54
CA ASP A 7 -5.21 10.68 10.93
C ASP A 7 -6.35 9.83 11.51
N LEU A 8 -7.61 10.15 11.15
CA LEU A 8 -8.77 9.38 11.57
C LEU A 8 -8.79 7.97 10.97
N ILE A 9 -8.52 7.85 9.65
CA ILE A 9 -8.41 6.53 9.00
C ILE A 9 -7.33 5.70 9.67
N TRP A 10 -6.16 6.28 9.93
CA TRP A 10 -5.07 5.57 10.58
C TRP A 10 -5.40 5.14 12.02
N GLN A 11 -6.07 6.00 12.80
CA GLN A 11 -6.53 5.63 14.15
C GLN A 11 -7.52 4.46 14.10
N ASN A 12 -8.48 4.47 13.17
CA ASN A 12 -9.41 3.35 13.00
C ASN A 12 -8.68 2.06 12.66
N ILE A 13 -7.70 2.10 11.73
CA ILE A 13 -6.87 0.95 11.37
C ILE A 13 -6.11 0.39 12.58
N ARG A 14 -5.53 1.26 13.42
CA ARG A 14 -4.82 0.84 14.63
C ARG A 14 -5.75 0.19 15.65
N ASN A 15 -6.95 0.74 15.85
CA ASN A 15 -7.94 0.19 16.77
C ASN A 15 -8.40 -1.21 16.31
N GLU A 16 -8.74 -1.34 15.03
CA GLU A 16 -9.09 -2.65 14.43
C GLU A 16 -7.95 -3.66 14.57
N ALA A 17 -6.70 -3.25 14.31
CA ALA A 17 -5.54 -4.14 14.43
C ALA A 17 -5.31 -4.60 15.87
N GLN A 18 -5.62 -3.76 16.87
CA GLN A 18 -5.52 -4.14 18.28
C GLN A 18 -6.58 -5.17 18.66
N GLU A 19 -7.82 -4.99 18.20
CA GLU A 19 -8.90 -5.96 18.39
C GLU A 19 -8.58 -7.29 17.69
N LEU A 20 -8.11 -7.23 16.45
CA LEU A 20 -7.71 -8.39 15.66
C LEU A 20 -6.59 -9.17 16.35
N ALA A 21 -5.54 -8.49 16.83
CA ALA A 21 -4.43 -9.13 17.54
C ALA A 21 -4.87 -9.82 18.84
N ASN A 22 -5.87 -9.26 19.55
CA ASN A 22 -6.43 -9.88 20.75
C ASN A 22 -7.31 -11.09 20.42
N SER A 23 -8.03 -11.02 19.29
CA SER A 23 -8.98 -12.07 18.87
C SER A 23 -8.33 -13.27 18.19
N GLU A 24 -7.21 -13.06 17.48
CA GLU A 24 -6.50 -14.10 16.73
C GLU A 24 -5.01 -14.15 17.12
N PRO A 25 -4.65 -14.93 18.16
CA PRO A 25 -3.28 -14.99 18.68
C PRO A 25 -2.24 -15.44 17.65
N MET A 26 -2.59 -16.28 16.66
CA MET A 26 -1.64 -16.72 15.65
C MET A 26 -1.17 -15.58 14.74
N LEU A 27 -2.02 -14.55 14.56
CA LEU A 27 -1.72 -13.38 13.74
C LEU A 27 -1.30 -12.16 14.58
N ALA A 28 -1.26 -12.25 15.90
CA ALA A 28 -0.91 -11.13 16.77
C ALA A 28 0.44 -10.50 16.38
N SER A 29 1.49 -11.32 16.18
CA SER A 29 2.80 -10.82 15.74
C SER A 29 2.75 -10.18 14.34
N PHE A 30 1.89 -10.68 13.45
CA PHE A 30 1.68 -10.08 12.12
C PHE A 30 1.05 -8.69 12.24
N PHE A 31 -0.02 -8.52 13.02
CA PHE A 31 -0.65 -7.21 13.23
C PHE A 31 0.28 -6.23 13.96
N HIS A 32 1.05 -6.71 14.94
CA HIS A 32 2.06 -5.90 15.60
C HIS A 32 3.15 -5.43 14.64
N ALA A 33 3.65 -6.35 13.80
CA ALA A 33 4.70 -6.05 12.84
C ALA A 33 4.25 -5.14 11.70
N THR A 34 2.99 -5.19 11.28
CA THR A 34 2.48 -4.45 10.10
C THR A 34 1.75 -3.17 10.44
N ILE A 35 1.12 -3.06 11.62
CA ILE A 35 0.31 -1.90 12.00
C ILE A 35 0.75 -1.34 13.35
N LEU A 36 0.68 -2.12 14.43
CA LEU A 36 0.73 -1.54 15.79
C LEU A 36 2.08 -0.92 16.14
N LYS A 37 3.19 -1.37 15.55
CA LYS A 37 4.53 -0.78 15.75
C LYS A 37 4.75 0.57 15.02
N HIS A 38 3.88 0.94 14.08
CA HIS A 38 4.08 2.09 13.19
C HIS A 38 3.37 3.34 13.71
N HIS A 39 3.92 4.54 13.47
CA HIS A 39 3.28 5.77 13.93
C HIS A 39 2.33 6.38 12.91
N HIS A 40 2.58 6.15 11.61
CA HIS A 40 1.77 6.71 10.52
C HIS A 40 1.43 5.64 9.48
N LEU A 41 0.38 5.91 8.69
CA LEU A 41 -0.05 5.04 7.58
C LEU A 41 1.08 4.77 6.58
N GLY A 42 1.89 5.77 6.25
CA GLY A 42 3.01 5.63 5.33
C GLY A 42 4.07 4.63 5.80
N ASP A 43 4.36 4.58 7.10
CA ASP A 43 5.34 3.65 7.68
C ASP A 43 4.85 2.20 7.60
N ALA A 44 3.55 1.99 7.86
CA ALA A 44 2.91 0.69 7.75
C ALA A 44 2.84 0.23 6.29
N LEU A 45 2.43 1.13 5.39
CA LEU A 45 2.33 0.85 3.97
C LEU A 45 3.69 0.54 3.36
N SER A 46 4.75 1.29 3.69
CA SER A 46 6.11 1.02 3.20
C SER A 46 6.58 -0.36 3.65
N TYR A 47 6.33 -0.72 4.91
CA TYR A 47 6.66 -2.04 5.43
C TYR A 47 5.91 -3.16 4.72
N ILE A 48 4.59 -3.02 4.53
CA ILE A 48 3.76 -4.05 3.88
C ILE A 48 4.17 -4.26 2.42
N LEU A 49 4.26 -3.17 1.63
CA LEU A 49 4.61 -3.27 0.21
C LEU A 49 6.03 -3.82 0.02
N ALA A 50 6.98 -3.38 0.85
CA ALA A 50 8.35 -3.88 0.78
C ALA A 50 8.44 -5.39 1.03
N ASN A 51 7.67 -5.93 1.98
CA ASN A 51 7.66 -7.38 2.24
C ASN A 51 6.95 -8.16 1.12
N LYS A 52 5.89 -7.60 0.51
CA LYS A 52 5.16 -8.27 -0.58
C LYS A 52 5.91 -8.29 -1.91
N LEU A 53 6.74 -7.28 -2.17
CA LEU A 53 7.54 -7.17 -3.41
C LEU A 53 8.97 -7.69 -3.25
N ALA A 54 9.38 -8.11 -2.04
CA ALA A 54 10.73 -8.59 -1.80
C ALA A 54 11.02 -9.86 -2.60
N ASN A 55 12.21 -9.91 -3.18
CA ASN A 55 12.71 -11.08 -3.87
C ASN A 55 14.23 -11.21 -3.65
N ALA A 56 14.86 -12.21 -4.26
CA ALA A 56 16.29 -12.48 -4.08
C ALA A 56 17.20 -11.35 -4.62
N ILE A 57 16.72 -10.56 -5.58
CA ILE A 57 17.46 -9.44 -6.17
C ILE A 57 17.30 -8.19 -5.31
N MET A 58 16.08 -7.92 -4.83
CA MET A 58 15.76 -6.73 -4.04
C MET A 58 15.09 -7.12 -2.72
N PRO A 59 15.84 -7.17 -1.61
CA PRO A 59 15.29 -7.51 -0.32
C PRO A 59 14.37 -6.41 0.22
N ALA A 60 13.46 -6.77 1.12
CA ALA A 60 12.48 -5.84 1.70
C ALA A 60 13.10 -4.57 2.28
N ILE A 61 14.30 -4.66 2.89
CA ILE A 61 14.98 -3.48 3.44
C ILE A 61 15.35 -2.44 2.38
N ALA A 62 15.78 -2.89 1.19
CA ALA A 62 16.12 -2.01 0.08
C ALA A 62 14.85 -1.40 -0.54
N LEU A 63 13.80 -2.22 -0.75
CA LEU A 63 12.50 -1.76 -1.24
C LEU A 63 11.88 -0.72 -0.32
N LYS A 64 11.91 -0.96 0.99
CA LYS A 64 11.38 -0.01 1.98
C LYS A 64 12.05 1.36 1.87
N GLY A 65 13.38 1.40 1.70
CA GLY A 65 14.11 2.65 1.50
C GLY A 65 13.68 3.42 0.25
N ILE A 66 13.47 2.72 -0.87
CA ILE A 66 12.97 3.31 -2.13
C ILE A 66 11.56 3.86 -1.96
N ILE A 67 10.68 3.10 -1.31
CA ILE A 67 9.28 3.49 -1.09
C ILE A 67 9.21 4.71 -0.17
N GLU A 68 10.00 4.74 0.91
CA GLU A 68 10.05 5.86 1.84
C GLU A 68 10.63 7.13 1.21
N GLU A 69 11.63 7.01 0.34
CA GLU A 69 12.13 8.12 -0.49
C GLU A 69 10.99 8.75 -1.31
N ALA A 70 10.18 7.90 -1.97
CA ALA A 70 9.04 8.37 -2.76
C ALA A 70 7.98 9.07 -1.90
N TYR A 71 7.66 8.51 -0.72
CA TYR A 71 6.68 9.09 0.20
C TYR A 71 7.14 10.43 0.81
N GLN A 72 8.44 10.56 1.09
CA GLN A 72 9.02 11.81 1.59
C GLN A 72 9.03 12.89 0.51
N ALA A 73 9.34 12.52 -0.73
CA ALA A 73 9.37 13.44 -1.86
C ALA A 73 7.96 13.85 -2.33
N ASP A 74 6.99 12.93 -2.27
CA ASP A 74 5.59 13.17 -2.63
C ASP A 74 4.61 12.61 -1.58
N PRO A 75 4.30 13.40 -0.53
CA PRO A 75 3.31 13.03 0.49
C PRO A 75 1.89 12.79 -0.05
N GLN A 76 1.57 13.26 -1.27
CA GLN A 76 0.25 13.02 -1.87
C GLN A 76 0.02 11.54 -2.20
N ILE A 77 1.10 10.74 -2.31
CA ILE A 77 0.99 9.29 -2.46
C ILE A 77 0.25 8.68 -1.27
N ILE A 78 0.58 9.09 -0.04
CA ILE A 78 -0.08 8.57 1.18
C ILE A 78 -1.50 9.12 1.31
N ALA A 79 -1.73 10.38 0.95
CA ALA A 79 -3.08 10.94 0.90
C ALA A 79 -3.97 10.17 -0.09
N SER A 80 -3.43 9.82 -1.25
CA SER A 80 -4.11 9.00 -2.25
C SER A 80 -4.43 7.61 -1.73
N ALA A 81 -3.47 6.97 -1.04
CA ALA A 81 -3.65 5.68 -0.40
C ALA A 81 -4.80 5.70 0.62
N ALA A 82 -4.91 6.76 1.43
CA ALA A 82 -6.02 6.92 2.37
C ALA A 82 -7.37 7.02 1.65
N CYS A 83 -7.47 7.80 0.57
CA CYS A 83 -8.67 7.86 -0.26
C CYS A 83 -9.01 6.49 -0.89
N ASP A 84 -8.00 5.72 -1.29
CA ASP A 84 -8.18 4.39 -1.88
C ASP A 84 -8.71 3.39 -0.82
N ILE A 85 -8.26 3.47 0.44
CA ILE A 85 -8.83 2.69 1.56
C ILE A 85 -10.31 3.05 1.75
N GLU A 86 -10.64 4.34 1.81
CA GLU A 86 -12.03 4.79 1.94
C GLU A 86 -12.91 4.33 0.78
N ALA A 87 -12.39 4.40 -0.46
CA ALA A 87 -13.07 3.91 -1.64
C ALA A 87 -13.41 2.43 -1.53
N VAL A 88 -12.47 1.59 -1.08
CA VAL A 88 -12.75 0.16 -0.88
C VAL A 88 -13.78 -0.03 0.24
N ARG A 89 -13.56 0.59 1.40
CA ARG A 89 -14.44 0.42 2.58
C ARG A 89 -15.88 0.83 2.35
N THR A 90 -16.12 1.79 1.45
CA THR A 90 -17.45 2.32 1.15
C THR A 90 -18.14 1.64 -0.03
N ARG A 91 -17.38 1.01 -0.94
CA ARG A 91 -17.91 0.47 -2.19
C ARG A 91 -17.97 -1.05 -2.22
N ASP A 92 -17.09 -1.73 -1.50
CA ASP A 92 -17.09 -3.20 -1.41
C ASP A 92 -17.91 -3.66 -0.19
N PRO A 93 -19.06 -4.31 -0.39
CA PRO A 93 -19.88 -4.82 0.71
C PRO A 93 -19.20 -5.95 1.51
N ALA A 94 -18.16 -6.61 0.97
CA ALA A 94 -17.39 -7.62 1.68
C ALA A 94 -16.33 -7.02 2.62
N VAL A 95 -16.04 -5.72 2.51
CA VAL A 95 -15.02 -5.04 3.32
C VAL A 95 -15.68 -4.23 4.42
N ASP A 96 -15.61 -4.75 5.64
CA ASP A 96 -16.20 -4.13 6.84
C ASP A 96 -15.20 -3.34 7.70
N LYS A 97 -13.90 -3.41 7.37
CA LYS A 97 -12.78 -2.83 8.15
C LYS A 97 -11.87 -1.96 7.29
N TRP A 98 -11.33 -0.89 7.88
CA TRP A 98 -10.37 0.01 7.26
C TRP A 98 -9.00 -0.65 7.03
N SER A 99 -8.63 -1.61 7.87
CA SER A 99 -7.37 -2.35 7.82
C SER A 99 -7.34 -3.40 6.70
N THR A 100 -8.49 -3.88 6.21
CA THR A 100 -8.58 -4.96 5.22
C THR A 100 -7.88 -4.63 3.89
N PRO A 101 -8.10 -3.45 3.26
CA PRO A 101 -7.38 -3.09 2.03
C PRO A 101 -5.87 -3.05 2.27
N LEU A 102 -5.45 -2.43 3.38
CA LEU A 102 -4.05 -2.26 3.73
C LEU A 102 -3.33 -3.61 3.92
N LEU A 103 -3.97 -4.58 4.56
CA LEU A 103 -3.33 -5.86 4.91
C LEU A 103 -3.41 -6.90 3.78
N TYR A 104 -4.56 -7.00 3.10
CA TYR A 104 -4.90 -8.22 2.37
C TYR A 104 -5.16 -8.03 0.87
N LEU A 105 -5.70 -6.88 0.45
CA LEU A 105 -6.21 -6.74 -0.91
C LEU A 105 -5.10 -6.41 -1.91
N LYS A 106 -4.76 -7.38 -2.77
CA LYS A 106 -3.69 -7.25 -3.76
C LYS A 106 -3.92 -6.11 -4.77
N GLY A 107 -5.19 -5.78 -5.08
CA GLY A 107 -5.52 -4.63 -5.93
C GLY A 107 -5.12 -3.30 -5.30
N TYR A 108 -5.35 -3.16 -4.00
CA TYR A 108 -4.86 -2.00 -3.25
C TYR A 108 -3.32 -1.98 -3.22
N HIS A 109 -2.66 -3.11 -2.95
CA HIS A 109 -1.20 -3.20 -2.96
C HIS A 109 -0.61 -2.81 -4.32
N ALA A 110 -1.14 -3.37 -5.41
CA ALA A 110 -0.69 -3.07 -6.76
C ALA A 110 -0.85 -1.58 -7.10
N LEU A 111 -1.99 -0.98 -6.75
CA LEU A 111 -2.24 0.45 -6.99
C LEU A 111 -1.22 1.33 -6.25
N GLN A 112 -0.95 1.05 -4.97
CA GLN A 112 0.01 1.85 -4.20
C GLN A 112 1.45 1.64 -4.69
N SER A 113 1.82 0.40 -5.03
CA SER A 113 3.12 0.10 -5.65
C SER A 113 3.28 0.79 -7.00
N TYR A 114 2.23 0.85 -7.82
CA TYR A 114 2.25 1.61 -9.07
C TYR A 114 2.58 3.08 -8.81
N ARG A 115 2.01 3.74 -7.79
CA ARG A 115 2.31 5.15 -7.49
C ARG A 115 3.80 5.38 -7.20
N VAL A 116 4.46 4.42 -6.53
CA VAL A 116 5.92 4.45 -6.33
C VAL A 116 6.65 4.32 -7.67
N THR A 117 6.25 3.39 -8.53
CA THR A 117 6.88 3.27 -9.88
C THR A 117 6.63 4.50 -10.76
N HIS A 118 5.45 5.12 -10.64
CA HIS A 118 5.11 6.36 -11.34
C HIS A 118 6.02 7.50 -10.89
N TYR A 119 6.21 7.67 -9.58
CA TYR A 119 7.17 8.62 -9.03
C TYR A 119 8.58 8.38 -9.61
N LEU A 120 9.08 7.14 -9.53
CA LEU A 120 10.40 6.79 -10.05
C LEU A 120 10.54 7.09 -11.55
N TRP A 121 9.48 6.85 -12.33
CA TRP A 121 9.42 7.17 -13.75
C TRP A 121 9.57 8.68 -14.01
N GLN A 122 8.86 9.51 -13.24
CA GLN A 122 8.98 10.97 -13.33
C GLN A 122 10.38 11.47 -12.94
N GLN A 123 11.05 10.81 -11.99
CA GLN A 123 12.43 11.14 -11.61
C GLN A 123 13.49 10.62 -12.61
N GLY A 124 13.07 10.05 -13.74
CA GLY A 124 13.99 9.50 -14.74
C GLY A 124 14.62 8.15 -14.35
N ARG A 125 14.27 7.57 -13.19
CA ARG A 125 14.71 6.23 -12.74
C ARG A 125 13.92 5.11 -13.45
N LYS A 126 13.82 5.21 -14.78
CA LYS A 126 12.93 4.38 -15.62
C LYS A 126 13.25 2.89 -15.54
N ALA A 127 14.51 2.51 -15.50
CA ALA A 127 14.91 1.11 -15.39
C ALA A 127 14.36 0.45 -14.11
N LEU A 128 14.43 1.16 -12.97
CA LEU A 128 13.88 0.68 -11.71
C LEU A 128 12.35 0.65 -11.73
N ALA A 129 11.72 1.66 -12.33
CA ALA A 129 10.25 1.70 -12.47
C ALA A 129 9.73 0.51 -13.30
N ILE A 130 10.38 0.18 -14.42
CA ILE A 130 10.03 -0.96 -15.27
C ILE A 130 10.29 -2.29 -14.57
N TYR A 131 11.41 -2.40 -13.86
CA TYR A 131 11.68 -3.59 -13.02
C TYR A 131 10.54 -3.81 -12.01
N LEU A 132 10.21 -2.78 -11.23
CA LEU A 132 9.17 -2.89 -10.20
C LEU A 132 7.77 -3.10 -10.78
N GLN A 133 7.44 -2.53 -11.95
CA GLN A 133 6.19 -2.82 -12.67
C GLN A 133 6.05 -4.32 -12.92
N ASN A 134 7.10 -4.98 -13.40
CA ASN A 134 7.07 -6.42 -13.66
C ASN A 134 6.95 -7.22 -12.35
N GLU A 135 7.64 -6.82 -11.28
CA GLU A 135 7.48 -7.45 -9.96
C GLU A 135 6.06 -7.30 -9.40
N ILE A 136 5.41 -6.14 -9.63
CA ILE A 136 4.01 -5.90 -9.27
C ILE A 136 3.08 -6.84 -10.06
N SER A 137 3.33 -7.01 -11.36
CA SER A 137 2.59 -7.93 -12.22
C SER A 137 2.74 -9.38 -11.73
N VAL A 138 3.96 -9.83 -11.42
CA VAL A 138 4.19 -11.19 -10.89
C VAL A 138 3.54 -11.39 -9.51
N ALA A 139 3.67 -10.43 -8.60
CA ALA A 139 3.20 -10.58 -7.22
C ALA A 139 1.68 -10.44 -7.07
N PHE A 140 1.06 -9.56 -7.86
CA PHE A 140 -0.34 -9.17 -7.68
C PHE A 140 -1.22 -9.46 -8.90
N ASP A 141 -0.64 -9.87 -10.03
CA ASP A 141 -1.33 -10.11 -11.30
C ASP A 141 -2.05 -8.85 -11.81
N VAL A 142 -1.34 -7.73 -11.73
CA VAL A 142 -1.78 -6.38 -12.13
C VAL A 142 -0.62 -5.70 -12.85
N ASP A 143 -0.80 -5.29 -14.10
CA ASP A 143 0.25 -4.70 -14.92
C ASP A 143 -0.06 -3.24 -15.30
N ILE A 144 0.24 -2.29 -14.41
CA ILE A 144 0.03 -0.86 -14.68
C ILE A 144 1.37 -0.23 -15.08
N HIS A 145 1.48 0.18 -16.35
CA HIS A 145 2.70 0.84 -16.84
C HIS A 145 3.01 2.13 -16.05
N PRO A 146 4.27 2.37 -15.61
CA PRO A 146 4.61 3.52 -14.76
C PRO A 146 4.29 4.89 -15.36
N ALA A 147 4.25 5.01 -16.69
CA ALA A 147 3.87 6.27 -17.36
C ALA A 147 2.35 6.55 -17.39
N ALA A 148 1.51 5.59 -17.02
CA ALA A 148 0.07 5.80 -16.87
C ALA A 148 -0.19 6.93 -15.88
N ARG A 149 -1.39 7.52 -15.91
CA ARG A 149 -1.81 8.58 -14.97
C ARG A 149 -3.09 8.14 -14.27
N VAL A 150 -2.95 7.70 -13.03
CA VAL A 150 -4.05 7.14 -12.24
C VAL A 150 -4.32 8.04 -11.03
N GLY A 151 -5.57 8.48 -10.86
CA GLY A 151 -6.01 9.34 -9.76
C GLY A 151 -6.08 8.61 -8.41
N CYS A 152 -6.83 9.14 -7.44
CA CYS A 152 -7.06 8.53 -6.12
C CYS A 152 -8.55 8.24 -5.87
N GLY A 153 -8.86 7.55 -4.77
CA GLY A 153 -10.20 7.07 -4.48
C GLY A 153 -10.61 5.94 -5.43
N ILE A 154 -9.66 5.08 -5.79
CA ILE A 154 -9.83 3.99 -6.75
C ILE A 154 -9.90 2.65 -6.01
N MET A 155 -10.82 1.80 -6.48
CA MET A 155 -10.96 0.43 -6.02
C MET A 155 -10.64 -0.50 -7.18
N LEU A 156 -9.61 -1.34 -7.01
CA LEU A 156 -9.31 -2.47 -7.89
C LEU A 156 -9.78 -3.73 -7.18
N ASP A 157 -11.06 -4.07 -7.35
CA ASP A 157 -11.64 -5.26 -6.74
C ASP A 157 -11.21 -6.53 -7.47
N HIS A 158 -10.84 -7.56 -6.71
CA HIS A 158 -10.18 -8.81 -7.12
C HIS A 158 -8.83 -8.67 -7.85
N ALA A 159 -8.72 -7.69 -8.75
CA ALA A 159 -7.54 -7.17 -9.47
C ALA A 159 -6.82 -8.11 -10.45
N THR A 160 -6.99 -9.43 -10.34
CA THR A 160 -6.42 -10.44 -11.24
C THR A 160 -6.63 -10.09 -12.71
N GLY A 161 -5.54 -9.96 -13.48
CA GLY A 161 -5.54 -9.77 -14.92
C GLY A 161 -5.75 -8.32 -15.39
N ILE A 162 -5.66 -7.33 -14.50
CA ILE A 162 -5.73 -5.91 -14.90
C ILE A 162 -4.46 -5.51 -15.68
N VAL A 163 -4.65 -4.79 -16.79
CA VAL A 163 -3.61 -4.18 -17.65
C VAL A 163 -4.01 -2.75 -17.98
#